data_AF-A0AAE3DAS9-F1
#
_entry.id   AF-A0AAE3DAS9-F1
#
_cell.length_a   1.000
_cell.length_b   1.000
_cell.length_c   1.000
_cell.angle_alpha   90.00
_cell.angle_beta   90.00
_cell.angle_gamma   90.00
#
_symmetry.space_group_name_H-M   'P 1'
#
loop_
_entity.id
_entity.type
_entity.pdbx_description
1 polymer ?
#
loop_
_entity_poly.entity_id
_entity_poly.type
_entity_poly.pdbx_seq_one_letter_code
_entity_poly.pdbx_strand_id
1 'polypeptide(L)'
;MNYKLGKRKVALLITAALMFGTGTINVTAADAQAVAEAQAAADAQAAAEAQAAAEAQAAAEAQAAAEAQAAAEAQAAAEAQAAAEAQAAAEAQAAAEAQAAAAAQAAAAAGQTPADSNTTPQQDTGSAAESTQKPQPATSAGNSTDSKKEKKTVVSAQLKKDIENSLEPDAKDAIINGYLSLLNKDYILRDELDLDLVSIGNGHQLEPLAAEKLTEMVNDAKKDGVNINVTSSYRTYAKQVDLFKNKIARLESSGYSHEKAVKEAGTVVAVPGTSEHQLGLTVDFVTPSYKKLDEGIRNTKEYQWVDEHAWEYGYIIRYPKEKSEITGIISEPWHLRYVGKPAAKLMKDQNLCLEEFLGVAYDGQRDGISHGAGWANTGR
;
A
#
# COMPACT_ATOMS: atom_id res chain seq x y z
N MET A 1 12.13 62.88 -18.27
CA MET A 1 11.47 63.28 -17.00
C MET A 1 9.92 63.21 -17.02
N ASN A 2 9.25 62.75 -18.08
CA ASN A 2 7.78 62.92 -18.21
C ASN A 2 6.92 61.62 -18.18
N TYR A 3 7.41 60.50 -17.64
CA TYR A 3 6.62 59.26 -17.55
C TYR A 3 6.06 58.93 -16.15
N LYS A 4 6.48 59.65 -15.10
CA LYS A 4 5.98 59.45 -13.72
C LYS A 4 4.80 60.35 -13.33
N LEU A 5 4.38 61.28 -14.20
CA LEU A 5 3.32 62.24 -13.90
C LEU A 5 1.91 61.79 -14.36
N GLY A 6 1.82 60.82 -15.29
CA GLY A 6 0.54 60.34 -15.83
C GLY A 6 -0.21 59.36 -14.93
N LYS A 7 0.50 58.43 -14.28
CA LYS A 7 -0.13 57.39 -13.44
C LYS A 7 -0.71 57.92 -12.13
N ARG A 8 -0.16 59.02 -11.59
CA ARG A 8 -0.67 59.65 -10.36
C ARG A 8 -1.90 60.53 -10.59
N LYS A 9 -2.13 61.06 -11.80
CA LYS A 9 -3.34 61.85 -12.10
C LYS A 9 -4.59 60.99 -12.25
N VAL A 10 -4.46 59.79 -12.81
CA VAL A 10 -5.59 58.88 -13.04
C VAL A 10 -6.02 58.18 -11.74
N ALA A 11 -5.08 57.76 -10.89
CA ALA A 11 -5.42 57.21 -9.58
C ALA A 11 -6.04 58.25 -8.62
N LEU A 12 -5.63 59.52 -8.70
CA LEU A 12 -6.17 60.59 -7.84
C LEU A 12 -7.59 61.05 -8.27
N LEU A 13 -7.95 60.87 -9.55
CA LEU A 13 -9.26 61.25 -10.07
C LEU A 13 -10.40 60.33 -9.58
N ILE A 14 -10.11 59.05 -9.33
CA ILE A 14 -11.11 58.10 -8.84
C ILE A 14 -11.30 58.22 -7.31
N THR A 15 -10.28 58.64 -6.55
CA THR A 15 -10.42 58.87 -5.11
C THR A 15 -11.06 60.24 -4.77
N ALA A 16 -10.99 61.22 -5.67
CA ALA A 16 -11.64 62.54 -5.46
C ALA A 16 -13.14 62.55 -5.80
N ALA A 17 -13.62 61.62 -6.63
CA ALA A 17 -15.03 61.55 -7.07
C ALA A 17 -16.01 61.07 -5.97
N LEU A 18 -15.50 60.56 -4.85
CA LEU A 18 -16.32 60.18 -3.68
C LEU A 18 -16.46 61.30 -2.64
N MET A 19 -15.83 62.48 -2.82
CA MET A 19 -15.89 63.54 -1.81
C MET A 19 -16.42 64.91 -2.26
N PHE A 20 -16.60 65.21 -3.56
CA PHE A 20 -17.25 66.47 -3.97
C PHE A 20 -18.17 66.27 -5.18
N GLY A 21 -19.40 66.76 -5.02
CA GLY A 21 -20.55 66.46 -5.88
C GLY A 21 -20.52 67.03 -7.29
N THR A 22 -21.45 66.48 -8.08
CA THR A 22 -22.03 67.00 -9.33
C THR A 22 -21.05 67.46 -10.41
N GLY A 23 -20.55 66.51 -11.20
CA GLY A 23 -19.99 66.75 -12.51
C GLY A 23 -20.09 65.48 -13.37
N THR A 24 -21.03 65.42 -14.30
CA THR A 24 -21.16 64.33 -15.27
C THR A 24 -19.95 64.34 -16.22
N ILE A 25 -19.04 63.39 -16.06
CA ILE A 25 -17.97 63.12 -17.02
C ILE A 25 -18.59 62.29 -18.15
N ASN A 26 -18.75 62.88 -19.34
CA ASN A 26 -19.13 62.13 -20.54
C ASN A 26 -17.93 61.28 -20.99
N VAL A 27 -17.88 60.02 -20.57
CA VAL A 27 -17.02 59.00 -21.16
C VAL A 27 -17.60 58.68 -22.53
N THR A 28 -16.83 58.90 -23.60
CA THR A 28 -17.31 58.58 -24.95
C THR A 28 -17.26 57.06 -25.17
N ALA A 29 -18.10 56.54 -26.08
CA ALA A 29 -18.06 55.12 -26.44
C ALA A 29 -16.66 54.68 -26.95
N ALA A 30 -15.91 55.60 -27.56
CA ALA A 30 -14.54 55.38 -27.99
C ALA A 30 -13.56 55.21 -26.81
N ASP A 31 -13.74 55.95 -25.71
CA ASP A 31 -12.91 55.81 -24.51
C ASP A 31 -13.20 54.49 -23.79
N ALA A 32 -14.47 54.05 -23.76
CA ALA A 32 -14.86 52.77 -23.18
C ALA A 32 -14.33 51.58 -24.01
N GLN A 33 -14.35 51.69 -25.34
CA GLN A 33 -13.79 50.68 -26.24
C GLN A 33 -12.27 50.57 -26.10
N ALA A 34 -11.56 51.70 -26.01
CA ALA A 34 -10.11 51.71 -25.82
C ALA A 34 -9.68 51.06 -24.50
N VAL A 35 -10.46 51.23 -23.42
CA VAL A 35 -10.22 50.57 -22.13
C VAL A 35 -10.48 49.07 -22.21
N ALA A 36 -11.54 48.64 -22.91
CA ALA A 36 -11.85 47.23 -23.10
C ALA A 36 -10.79 46.50 -23.95
N GLU A 37 -10.30 47.14 -25.02
CA GLU A 37 -9.23 46.62 -25.86
C GLU A 37 -7.90 46.54 -25.08
N ALA A 38 -7.59 47.54 -24.25
CA ALA A 38 -6.40 47.51 -23.40
C ALA A 38 -6.47 46.40 -22.33
N GLN A 39 -7.66 46.15 -21.76
CA GLN A 39 -7.86 45.05 -20.81
C GLN A 39 -7.72 43.69 -21.50
N ALA A 40 -8.34 43.52 -22.67
CA ALA A 40 -8.23 42.28 -23.44
C ALA A 40 -6.78 41.97 -23.85
N ALA A 41 -6.00 42.99 -24.21
CA ALA A 41 -4.58 42.83 -24.51
C ALA A 41 -3.75 42.43 -23.28
N ALA A 42 -4.07 43.00 -22.10
CA ALA A 42 -3.42 42.62 -20.84
C ALA A 42 -3.76 41.18 -20.42
N ASP A 43 -5.02 40.77 -20.57
CA ASP A 43 -5.47 39.42 -20.25
C ASP A 43 -4.85 38.38 -21.19
N ALA A 44 -4.73 38.70 -22.49
CA ALA A 44 -4.07 37.86 -23.47
C ALA A 44 -2.56 37.71 -23.17
N GLN A 45 -1.90 38.79 -22.74
CA GLN A 45 -0.49 38.72 -22.32
C GLN A 45 -0.32 37.86 -21.07
N ALA A 46 -1.19 38.01 -20.06
CA ALA A 46 -1.15 37.20 -18.85
C ALA A 46 -1.37 35.71 -19.13
N ALA A 47 -2.27 35.38 -20.06
CA ALA A 47 -2.50 34.00 -20.50
C ALA A 47 -1.28 33.40 -21.21
N ALA A 48 -0.61 34.17 -22.08
CA ALA A 48 0.60 33.74 -22.76
C ALA A 48 1.78 33.53 -21.79
N GLU A 49 1.93 34.40 -20.80
CA GLU A 49 2.94 34.25 -19.75
C GLU A 49 2.68 33.03 -18.86
N ALA A 50 1.41 32.75 -18.53
CA ALA A 50 1.03 31.56 -17.76
C ALA A 50 1.28 30.26 -18.55
N GLN A 51 0.99 30.25 -19.86
CA GLN A 51 1.30 29.10 -20.71
C GLN A 51 2.81 28.85 -20.81
N ALA A 52 3.61 29.90 -21.02
CA ALA A 52 5.06 29.78 -21.08
C ALA A 52 5.66 29.27 -19.75
N ALA A 53 5.10 29.68 -18.60
CA ALA A 53 5.52 29.17 -17.30
C ALA A 53 5.17 27.69 -17.11
N ALA A 54 3.98 27.26 -17.56
CA ALA A 54 3.56 25.86 -17.50
C ALA A 54 4.44 24.96 -18.40
N GLU A 55 4.75 25.40 -19.61
CA GLU A 55 5.66 24.68 -20.52
C GLU A 55 7.08 24.58 -19.95
N ALA A 56 7.59 25.64 -19.32
CA ALA A 56 8.88 25.62 -18.65
C ALA A 56 8.90 24.66 -17.44
N GLN A 57 7.83 24.60 -16.65
CA GLN A 57 7.70 23.66 -15.54
C GLN A 57 7.65 22.21 -16.04
N ALA A 58 6.86 21.93 -17.08
CA ALA A 58 6.78 20.61 -17.68
C ALA A 58 8.13 20.13 -18.24
N ALA A 59 8.90 21.03 -18.85
CA ALA A 59 10.26 20.72 -19.33
C ALA A 59 11.23 20.40 -18.17
N ALA A 60 11.14 21.13 -17.05
CA ALA A 60 11.96 20.88 -15.88
C ALA A 60 11.61 19.55 -15.18
N GLU A 61 10.32 19.22 -15.07
CA GLU A 61 9.84 17.95 -14.53
C GLU A 61 10.26 16.77 -15.42
N ALA A 62 10.18 16.92 -16.74
CA ALA A 62 10.66 15.90 -17.69
C ALA A 62 12.17 15.67 -17.59
N GLN A 63 12.97 16.73 -17.42
CA GLN A 63 14.41 16.59 -17.19
C GLN A 63 14.71 15.88 -15.87
N ALA A 64 14.02 16.25 -14.78
CA ALA A 64 14.18 15.61 -13.48
C ALA A 64 13.80 14.12 -13.51
N ALA A 65 12.74 13.76 -14.25
CA ALA A 65 12.34 12.37 -14.45
C ALA A 65 13.39 11.56 -15.23
N ALA A 66 13.97 12.15 -16.28
CA ALA A 66 15.03 11.51 -17.06
C ALA A 66 16.32 11.29 -16.23
N GLU A 67 16.69 12.26 -15.40
CA GLU A 67 17.84 12.13 -14.48
C GLU A 67 17.58 11.07 -13.40
N ALA A 68 16.37 11.01 -12.85
CA ALA A 68 15.97 9.98 -11.87
C ALA A 68 15.97 8.57 -12.50
N GLN A 69 15.49 8.43 -13.73
CA GLN A 69 15.54 7.16 -14.47
C GLN A 69 16.98 6.71 -14.70
N ALA A 70 17.87 7.60 -15.14
CA ALA A 70 19.28 7.28 -15.35
C ALA A 70 19.97 6.85 -14.03
N ALA A 71 19.63 7.48 -12.90
CA ALA A 71 20.14 7.10 -11.59
C ALA A 71 19.62 5.71 -11.15
N ALA A 72 18.35 5.41 -11.38
CA ALA A 72 17.75 4.11 -11.07
C ALA A 72 18.35 2.99 -11.93
N GLU A 73 18.57 3.22 -13.22
CA GLU A 73 19.23 2.26 -14.12
C GLU A 73 20.68 1.99 -13.68
N ALA A 74 21.42 3.04 -13.25
CA ALA A 74 22.77 2.89 -12.72
C ALA A 74 22.79 2.08 -11.40
N GLN A 75 21.82 2.32 -10.50
CA GLN A 75 21.69 1.54 -9.27
C GLN A 75 21.34 0.07 -9.55
N ALA A 76 20.41 -0.19 -10.47
CA ALA A 76 20.03 -1.54 -10.87
C ALA A 76 21.23 -2.31 -11.48
N ALA A 77 22.06 -1.63 -12.29
CA ALA A 77 23.28 -2.22 -12.83
C ALA A 77 24.30 -2.56 -11.74
N ALA A 78 24.48 -1.68 -10.73
CA ALA A 78 25.37 -1.92 -9.61
C ALA A 78 24.88 -3.09 -8.72
N GLU A 79 23.58 -3.18 -8.46
CA GLU A 79 22.99 -4.27 -7.69
C GLU A 79 23.09 -5.61 -8.44
N ALA A 80 22.90 -5.60 -9.77
CA ALA A 80 23.08 -6.79 -10.61
C ALA A 80 24.54 -7.28 -10.59
N GLN A 81 25.51 -6.36 -10.64
CA GLN A 81 26.92 -6.71 -10.51
C GLN A 81 27.22 -7.31 -9.13
N ALA A 82 26.75 -6.69 -8.05
CA ALA A 82 26.94 -7.21 -6.69
C ALA A 82 26.32 -8.60 -6.49
N ALA A 83 25.16 -8.86 -7.10
CA ALA A 83 24.51 -10.16 -7.08
C ALA A 83 25.32 -11.23 -7.85
N ALA A 84 25.87 -10.88 -9.02
CA ALA A 84 26.73 -11.76 -9.80
C ALA A 84 28.04 -12.11 -9.04
N GLU A 85 28.65 -11.13 -8.37
CA GLU A 85 29.83 -11.34 -7.53
C GLU A 85 29.52 -12.25 -6.33
N ALA A 86 28.37 -12.06 -5.67
CA ALA A 86 27.94 -12.91 -4.57
C ALA A 86 27.65 -14.35 -5.01
N GLN A 87 27.06 -14.53 -6.21
CA GLN A 87 26.83 -15.86 -6.79
C GLN A 87 28.16 -16.56 -7.09
N ALA A 88 29.12 -15.85 -7.72
CA ALA A 88 30.44 -16.41 -8.00
C ALA A 88 31.18 -16.82 -6.72
N ALA A 89 31.05 -16.05 -5.63
CA ALA A 89 31.62 -16.39 -4.33
C ALA A 89 30.98 -17.65 -3.71
N ALA A 90 29.65 -17.79 -3.82
CA ALA A 90 28.94 -18.96 -3.33
C ALA A 90 29.28 -20.23 -4.11
N GLU A 91 29.41 -20.13 -5.44
CA GLU A 91 29.85 -21.24 -6.30
C GLU A 91 31.30 -21.67 -5.98
N ALA A 92 32.19 -20.71 -5.73
CA ALA A 92 33.56 -20.99 -5.31
C ALA A 92 33.61 -21.69 -3.94
N GLN A 93 32.77 -21.28 -2.98
CA GLN A 93 32.66 -21.94 -1.68
C GLN A 93 32.14 -23.38 -1.83
N ALA A 94 31.08 -23.60 -2.62
CA ALA A 94 30.53 -24.93 -2.88
C ALA A 94 31.56 -25.86 -3.54
N ALA A 95 32.36 -25.34 -4.48
CA ALA A 95 33.45 -26.09 -5.10
C ALA A 95 34.54 -26.48 -4.09
N ALA A 96 34.91 -25.59 -3.17
CA ALA A 96 35.89 -25.87 -2.13
C ALA A 96 35.38 -26.94 -1.13
N GLU A 97 34.11 -26.87 -0.74
CA GLU A 97 33.47 -27.87 0.11
C GLU A 97 33.41 -29.25 -0.56
N ALA A 98 33.10 -29.31 -1.86
CA ALA A 98 33.11 -30.54 -2.64
C ALA A 98 34.51 -31.16 -2.73
N GLN A 99 35.56 -30.35 -2.92
CA GLN A 99 36.95 -30.82 -2.92
C GLN A 99 37.37 -31.35 -1.54
N ALA A 100 36.96 -30.69 -0.45
CA ALA A 100 37.23 -31.15 0.91
C ALA A 100 36.54 -32.50 1.19
N ALA A 101 35.29 -32.67 0.74
CA ALA A 101 34.56 -33.93 0.88
C ALA A 101 35.21 -35.07 0.08
N ALA A 102 35.68 -34.80 -1.14
CA ALA A 102 36.40 -35.78 -1.95
C ALA A 102 37.73 -36.21 -1.31
N ALA A 103 38.47 -35.26 -0.74
CA ALA A 103 39.71 -35.56 0.00
C ALA A 103 39.46 -36.43 1.24
N ALA A 104 38.37 -36.17 1.98
CA ALA A 104 37.98 -36.98 3.13
C ALA A 104 37.59 -38.41 2.75
N GLN A 105 36.89 -38.60 1.62
CA GLN A 105 36.54 -39.93 1.11
C GLN A 105 37.77 -40.71 0.65
N ALA A 106 38.73 -40.05 0.00
CA ALA A 106 40.00 -40.68 -0.39
C ALA A 106 40.82 -41.14 0.82
N ALA A 107 40.82 -40.36 1.92
CA ALA A 107 41.48 -40.74 3.17
C ALA A 107 40.81 -41.95 3.84
N ALA A 108 39.48 -42.06 3.78
CA ALA A 108 38.73 -43.20 4.32
C ALA A 108 38.99 -44.50 3.54
N ALA A 109 39.14 -44.42 2.21
CA ALA A 109 39.44 -45.59 1.37
C ALA A 109 40.86 -46.15 1.62
N ALA A 110 41.82 -45.31 2.03
CA ALA A 110 43.17 -45.74 2.38
C ALA A 110 43.27 -46.46 3.75
N GLY A 111 42.21 -46.42 4.57
CA GLY A 111 42.17 -46.99 5.92
C GLY A 111 41.64 -48.43 6.05
N GLN A 112 41.23 -49.07 4.94
CA GLN A 112 40.70 -50.45 4.97
C GLN A 112 41.76 -51.47 4.50
N THR A 113 42.42 -52.12 5.46
CA THR A 113 43.17 -53.38 5.24
C THR A 113 42.40 -54.56 5.83
N PRO A 114 42.32 -55.73 5.18
CA PRO A 114 41.59 -56.88 5.69
C PRO A 114 42.44 -57.64 6.72
N ALA A 115 41.90 -57.88 7.91
CA ALA A 115 42.47 -58.79 8.89
C ALA A 115 41.48 -59.91 9.20
N ASP A 116 41.97 -61.12 8.97
CA ASP A 116 41.31 -62.40 9.12
C ASP A 116 41.25 -62.86 10.60
N SER A 117 40.35 -63.83 10.83
CA SER A 117 40.40 -64.89 11.86
C SER A 117 40.00 -64.60 13.34
N ASN A 118 38.81 -65.11 13.66
CA ASN A 118 38.52 -66.21 14.60
C ASN A 118 38.36 -65.97 16.13
N THR A 119 37.41 -66.75 16.68
CA THR A 119 37.13 -67.15 18.09
C THR A 119 36.24 -66.30 19.02
N THR A 120 35.14 -66.93 19.45
CA THR A 120 34.21 -66.63 20.59
C THR A 120 34.27 -67.82 21.58
N PRO A 121 33.53 -67.90 22.73
CA PRO A 121 33.11 -66.96 23.79
C PRO A 121 33.45 -67.46 25.23
N GLN A 122 33.25 -66.66 26.30
CA GLN A 122 32.34 -66.95 27.46
C GLN A 122 32.54 -66.10 28.73
N GLN A 123 31.39 -65.57 29.21
CA GLN A 123 30.77 -65.62 30.56
C GLN A 123 31.37 -65.02 31.86
N ASP A 124 30.38 -64.58 32.68
CA ASP A 124 30.31 -64.46 34.15
C ASP A 124 31.06 -63.30 34.82
N THR A 125 30.62 -62.69 35.93
CA THR A 125 29.41 -62.66 36.79
C THR A 125 29.64 -61.48 37.76
N GLY A 126 28.58 -60.97 38.43
CA GLY A 126 28.72 -60.56 39.85
C GLY A 126 28.51 -59.09 40.23
N SER A 127 27.29 -58.80 40.73
CA SER A 127 26.99 -58.27 42.07
C SER A 127 27.35 -56.82 42.50
N ALA A 128 26.28 -56.01 42.57
CA ALA A 128 25.79 -55.17 43.70
C ALA A 128 26.73 -54.24 44.51
N ALA A 129 26.36 -52.95 44.59
CA ALA A 129 25.92 -52.27 45.84
C ALA A 129 25.55 -50.77 45.62
N GLU A 130 24.25 -50.50 45.80
CA GLU A 130 23.58 -49.39 46.52
C GLU A 130 24.35 -48.10 46.93
N SER A 131 23.83 -46.92 46.55
CA SER A 131 23.61 -45.81 47.50
C SER A 131 22.65 -44.73 46.98
N THR A 132 21.77 -44.33 47.87
CA THR A 132 20.66 -43.37 47.84
C THR A 132 21.07 -41.89 47.74
N GLN A 133 20.26 -41.04 47.08
CA GLN A 133 19.56 -39.87 47.66
C GLN A 133 18.93 -38.93 46.60
N LYS A 134 17.68 -38.51 46.85
CA LYS A 134 16.99 -37.31 46.31
C LYS A 134 16.48 -36.52 47.54
N PRO A 135 16.59 -35.17 47.63
CA PRO A 135 15.53 -34.26 47.17
C PRO A 135 15.96 -32.87 46.59
N GLN A 136 15.01 -32.30 45.82
CA GLN A 136 14.83 -30.94 45.22
C GLN A 136 15.01 -29.76 46.23
N PRO A 137 14.79 -28.44 45.88
CA PRO A 137 14.68 -27.69 44.61
C PRO A 137 15.42 -26.30 44.60
N ALA A 138 15.35 -25.52 43.49
CA ALA A 138 15.09 -24.06 43.41
C ALA A 138 15.92 -23.25 42.35
N THR A 139 15.16 -22.57 41.47
CA THR A 139 15.36 -21.23 40.87
C THR A 139 16.71 -20.80 40.26
N SER A 140 16.70 -20.45 38.98
CA SER A 140 17.22 -19.14 38.51
C SER A 140 16.73 -18.84 37.09
N ALA A 141 16.35 -17.58 36.90
CA ALA A 141 16.01 -16.96 35.65
C ALA A 141 17.16 -17.03 34.62
N GLY A 142 16.78 -17.18 33.35
CA GLY A 142 17.67 -17.09 32.20
C GLY A 142 16.91 -16.46 31.04
N ASN A 143 16.98 -15.13 30.98
CA ASN A 143 16.46 -14.29 29.92
C ASN A 143 17.04 -14.74 28.58
N SER A 144 16.23 -15.28 27.68
CA SER A 144 16.63 -15.56 26.30
C SER A 144 15.92 -14.56 25.39
N THR A 145 16.63 -13.47 25.09
CA THR A 145 16.28 -12.57 23.99
C THR A 145 16.46 -13.33 22.68
N ASP A 146 15.36 -13.89 22.18
CA ASP A 146 15.29 -14.45 20.85
C ASP A 146 15.20 -13.30 19.84
N SER A 147 16.38 -12.86 19.37
CA SER A 147 16.50 -11.94 18.24
C SER A 147 16.01 -12.66 16.98
N LYS A 148 14.72 -12.51 16.71
CA LYS A 148 14.06 -12.99 15.49
C LYS A 148 14.71 -12.31 14.28
N LYS A 149 15.63 -13.00 13.61
CA LYS A 149 16.14 -12.64 12.28
C LYS A 149 14.95 -12.52 11.32
N GLU A 150 14.66 -11.31 10.87
CA GLU A 150 13.76 -11.07 9.75
C GLU A 150 14.33 -11.79 8.51
N LYS A 151 13.61 -12.81 8.04
CA LYS A 151 13.88 -13.39 6.73
C LYS A 151 13.42 -12.38 5.68
N LYS A 152 14.37 -11.68 5.04
CA LYS A 152 14.10 -10.98 3.79
C LYS A 152 13.63 -12.01 2.77
N THR A 153 12.35 -11.95 2.39
CA THR A 153 11.76 -12.88 1.42
C THR A 153 12.44 -12.66 0.07
N VAL A 154 13.32 -13.58 -0.33
CA VAL A 154 13.90 -13.58 -1.68
C VAL A 154 12.80 -14.05 -2.63
N VAL A 155 12.13 -13.09 -3.28
CA VAL A 155 11.12 -13.36 -4.31
C VAL A 155 11.82 -13.94 -5.52
N SER A 156 11.43 -15.16 -5.95
CA SER A 156 12.02 -15.78 -7.13
C SER A 156 11.71 -14.97 -8.40
N ALA A 157 12.58 -15.04 -9.41
CA ALA A 157 12.36 -14.37 -10.69
C ALA A 157 11.01 -14.76 -11.33
N GLN A 158 10.60 -16.03 -11.17
CA GLN A 158 9.29 -16.50 -11.62
C GLN A 158 8.15 -15.78 -10.90
N LEU A 159 8.21 -15.65 -9.58
CA LEU A 159 7.14 -15.01 -8.82
C LEU A 159 7.03 -13.50 -9.10
N LYS A 160 8.16 -12.82 -9.38
CA LYS A 160 8.12 -11.43 -9.86
C LYS A 160 7.38 -11.34 -11.20
N LYS A 161 7.67 -12.26 -12.11
CA LYS A 161 6.98 -12.34 -13.40
C LYS A 161 5.49 -12.69 -13.24
N ASP A 162 5.13 -13.55 -12.30
CA ASP A 162 3.73 -13.90 -12.02
C ASP A 162 2.96 -12.69 -11.47
N ILE A 163 3.60 -11.88 -10.62
CA ILE A 163 3.06 -10.61 -10.14
C ILE A 163 2.86 -9.67 -11.34
N GLU A 164 3.90 -9.40 -12.12
CA GLU A 164 3.83 -8.53 -13.32
C GLU A 164 2.74 -8.98 -14.31
N ASN A 165 2.64 -10.28 -14.61
CA ASN A 165 1.63 -10.83 -15.51
C ASN A 165 0.20 -10.72 -14.96
N SER A 166 0.04 -10.48 -13.66
CA SER A 166 -1.26 -10.30 -13.02
C SER A 166 -1.70 -8.84 -12.96
N LEU A 167 -0.81 -7.91 -13.30
CA LEU A 167 -1.09 -6.48 -13.35
C LEU A 167 -1.63 -6.10 -14.73
N GLU A 168 -2.43 -5.03 -14.77
CA GLU A 168 -2.91 -4.50 -16.05
C GLU A 168 -1.74 -3.86 -16.82
N PRO A 169 -1.64 -4.05 -18.15
CA PRO A 169 -0.51 -3.56 -18.95
C PRO A 169 -0.29 -2.04 -18.89
N ASP A 170 -1.37 -1.30 -18.64
CA ASP A 170 -1.42 0.17 -18.53
C ASP A 170 -1.63 0.65 -17.09
N ALA A 171 -1.34 -0.20 -16.11
CA ALA A 171 -1.49 0.15 -14.71
C ALA A 171 -0.62 1.36 -14.33
N LYS A 172 -1.25 2.28 -13.61
CA LYS A 172 -0.72 3.54 -13.12
C LYS A 172 -0.08 3.35 -11.75
N ASP A 173 0.71 4.32 -11.33
CA ASP A 173 1.18 4.38 -9.96
C ASP A 173 0.02 4.65 -9.01
N ALA A 174 0.09 4.07 -7.81
CA ALA A 174 -0.87 4.31 -6.75
C ALA A 174 -1.07 5.80 -6.49
N ILE A 175 -2.32 6.21 -6.26
CA ILE A 175 -2.60 7.57 -5.78
C ILE A 175 -2.25 7.59 -4.30
N ILE A 176 -1.21 8.34 -3.92
CA ILE A 176 -0.82 8.51 -2.51
C ILE A 176 -1.27 9.88 -2.04
N ASN A 177 -2.38 9.91 -1.31
CA ASN A 177 -3.03 11.13 -0.83
C ASN A 177 -3.64 10.93 0.56
N GLY A 178 -2.79 10.65 1.54
CA GLY A 178 -3.20 10.41 2.92
C GLY A 178 -4.30 9.33 3.03
N TYR A 179 -5.39 9.65 3.72
CA TYR A 179 -6.53 8.72 3.90
C TYR A 179 -7.31 8.43 2.62
N LEU A 180 -7.10 9.23 1.57
CA LEU A 180 -7.72 9.10 0.26
C LEU A 180 -6.81 8.41 -0.76
N SER A 181 -5.74 7.75 -0.31
CA SER A 181 -4.87 6.96 -1.18
C SER A 181 -5.64 5.82 -1.87
N LEU A 182 -5.36 5.54 -3.14
CA LEU A 182 -6.05 4.51 -3.92
C LEU A 182 -5.05 3.48 -4.43
N LEU A 183 -5.27 2.22 -4.02
CA LEU A 183 -4.61 1.04 -4.57
C LEU A 183 -5.69 0.11 -5.11
N ASN A 184 -5.52 -0.35 -6.34
CA ASN A 184 -6.31 -1.42 -6.95
C ASN A 184 -5.53 -1.99 -8.15
N LYS A 185 -6.18 -2.78 -9.02
CA LYS A 185 -5.52 -3.37 -10.19
C LYS A 185 -4.99 -2.35 -11.22
N ASP A 186 -5.56 -1.14 -11.23
CA ASP A 186 -5.19 -0.05 -12.14
C ASP A 186 -4.22 0.95 -11.49
N TYR A 187 -4.15 0.97 -10.15
CA TYR A 187 -3.33 1.89 -9.34
C TYR A 187 -2.44 1.10 -8.37
N ILE A 188 -1.16 0.95 -8.71
CA ILE A 188 -0.26 -0.01 -8.05
C ILE A 188 0.79 0.69 -7.20
N LEU A 189 0.93 0.25 -5.97
CA LEU A 189 2.03 0.62 -5.09
C LEU A 189 3.28 -0.20 -5.45
N ARG A 190 4.25 0.45 -6.10
CA ARG A 190 5.51 -0.19 -6.56
C ARG A 190 6.53 -0.39 -5.44
N ASP A 191 6.51 0.48 -4.43
CA ASP A 191 7.45 0.49 -3.31
C ASP A 191 6.73 0.35 -1.96
N GLU A 192 7.44 -0.11 -0.94
CA GLU A 192 6.87 -0.17 0.40
C GLU A 192 6.79 1.23 1.02
N LEU A 193 5.66 1.54 1.66
CA LEU A 193 5.48 2.82 2.34
C LEU A 193 6.15 2.79 3.70
N ASP A 194 6.82 3.88 4.05
CA ASP A 194 7.26 4.12 5.43
C ASP A 194 6.05 4.63 6.23
N LEU A 195 5.49 3.75 7.08
CA LEU A 195 4.25 3.99 7.81
C LEU A 195 4.51 4.01 9.31
N ASP A 196 4.08 5.09 9.95
CA ASP A 196 3.87 5.10 11.40
C ASP A 196 2.65 4.24 11.72
N LEU A 197 2.87 3.13 12.43
CA LEU A 197 1.83 2.18 12.79
C LEU A 197 1.78 1.95 14.30
N VAL A 198 0.57 1.88 14.85
CA VAL A 198 0.32 1.55 16.25
C VAL A 198 -0.39 0.21 16.37
N SER A 199 -0.11 -0.51 17.47
CA SER A 199 -0.78 -1.77 17.77
C SER A 199 -2.22 -1.53 18.19
N ILE A 200 -3.15 -2.29 17.61
CA ILE A 200 -4.55 -2.38 18.04
C ILE A 200 -4.83 -3.70 18.78
N GLY A 201 -3.78 -4.43 19.19
CA GLY A 201 -3.87 -5.72 19.87
C GLY A 201 -3.83 -6.94 18.93
N ASN A 202 -3.60 -8.13 19.49
CA ASN A 202 -3.55 -9.41 18.76
C ASN A 202 -2.59 -9.45 17.56
N GLY A 203 -1.53 -8.63 17.56
CA GLY A 203 -0.58 -8.54 16.46
C GLY A 203 -1.07 -7.74 15.26
N HIS A 204 -2.19 -7.02 15.40
CA HIS A 204 -2.73 -6.12 14.39
C HIS A 204 -2.20 -4.70 14.58
N GLN A 205 -2.00 -4.02 13.46
CA GLN A 205 -1.47 -2.66 13.41
C GLN A 205 -2.23 -1.81 12.40
N LEU A 206 -2.33 -0.51 12.68
CA LEU A 206 -2.95 0.50 11.82
C LEU A 206 -2.25 1.85 11.97
N GLU A 207 -2.49 2.75 11.03
CA GLU A 207 -2.18 4.17 11.17
C GLU A 207 -2.83 4.75 12.45
N PRO A 208 -2.16 5.66 13.19
CA PRO A 208 -2.59 6.09 14.52
C PRO A 208 -4.04 6.60 14.62
N LEU A 209 -4.48 7.44 13.69
CA LEU A 209 -5.83 7.99 13.72
C LEU A 209 -6.86 6.94 13.30
N ALA A 210 -6.53 6.13 12.29
CA ALA A 210 -7.37 4.99 11.91
C ALA A 210 -7.57 4.03 13.11
N ALA A 211 -6.50 3.73 13.86
CA ALA A 211 -6.51 2.90 15.05
C ALA A 211 -7.39 3.49 16.18
N GLU A 212 -7.23 4.79 16.45
CA GLU A 212 -8.05 5.51 17.42
C GLU A 212 -9.53 5.41 17.06
N LYS A 213 -9.89 5.71 15.80
CA LYS A 213 -11.28 5.69 15.35
C LYS A 213 -11.88 4.29 15.27
N LEU A 214 -11.08 3.27 14.96
CA LEU A 214 -11.52 1.89 15.05
C LEU A 214 -11.82 1.51 16.51
N THR A 215 -10.97 1.94 17.44
CA THR A 215 -11.15 1.67 18.87
C THR A 215 -12.43 2.33 19.41
N GLU A 216 -12.70 3.58 19.02
CA GLU A 216 -13.97 4.26 19.31
C GLU A 216 -15.16 3.46 18.76
N MET A 217 -15.12 3.09 17.48
CA MET A 217 -16.19 2.33 16.80
C MET A 217 -16.48 1.00 17.51
N VAL A 218 -15.44 0.21 17.80
CA VAL A 218 -15.59 -1.10 18.47
C VAL A 218 -16.16 -0.93 19.88
N ASN A 219 -15.77 0.12 20.61
CA ASN A 219 -16.28 0.38 21.95
C ASN A 219 -17.76 0.80 21.95
N ASP A 220 -18.17 1.64 21.01
CA ASP A 220 -19.56 2.08 20.89
C ASP A 220 -20.46 0.94 20.41
N ALA A 221 -20.01 0.18 19.41
CA ALA A 221 -20.64 -1.08 18.98
C ALA A 221 -20.91 -2.01 20.18
N LYS A 222 -19.90 -2.15 21.07
CA LYS A 222 -20.03 -2.96 22.28
C LYS A 222 -21.06 -2.42 23.28
N LYS A 223 -21.19 -1.10 23.43
CA LYS A 223 -22.24 -0.48 24.27
C LYS A 223 -23.63 -0.79 23.73
N ASP A 224 -23.76 -0.89 22.41
CA ASP A 224 -25.00 -1.29 21.72
C ASP A 224 -25.19 -2.82 21.67
N GLY A 225 -24.32 -3.58 22.33
CA GLY A 225 -24.45 -5.03 22.47
C GLY A 225 -24.03 -5.84 21.24
N VAL A 226 -23.26 -5.24 20.31
CA VAL A 226 -22.65 -5.92 19.17
C VAL A 226 -21.12 -5.99 19.35
N ASN A 227 -20.47 -7.06 18.90
CA ASN A 227 -19.01 -7.20 19.07
C ASN A 227 -18.32 -7.38 17.72
N ILE A 228 -17.42 -6.46 17.39
CA ILE A 228 -16.64 -6.49 16.15
C ILE A 228 -15.25 -7.04 16.47
N ASN A 229 -14.80 -8.06 15.73
CA ASN A 229 -13.48 -8.67 15.92
C ASN A 229 -12.63 -8.47 14.65
N VAL A 230 -11.46 -7.84 14.78
CA VAL A 230 -10.50 -7.74 13.68
C VAL A 230 -9.84 -9.10 13.43
N THR A 231 -9.77 -9.53 12.18
CA THR A 231 -9.03 -10.76 11.77
C THR A 231 -7.86 -10.46 10.84
N SER A 232 -7.78 -9.26 10.28
CA SER A 232 -6.75 -8.82 9.35
C SER A 232 -6.65 -7.30 9.42
N SER A 233 -5.44 -6.77 9.27
CA SER A 233 -5.14 -5.32 9.32
C SER A 233 -3.90 -5.04 8.46
N TYR A 234 -2.98 -4.16 8.86
CA TYR A 234 -1.76 -3.90 8.09
C TYR A 234 -1.05 -5.19 7.65
N ARG A 235 -0.63 -5.21 6.38
CA ARG A 235 0.19 -6.27 5.78
C ARG A 235 1.37 -5.63 5.06
N THR A 236 2.58 -6.13 5.35
CA THR A 236 3.76 -5.78 4.57
C THR A 236 3.64 -6.29 3.14
N TYR A 237 4.44 -5.72 2.22
CA TYR A 237 4.51 -6.23 0.84
C TYR A 237 4.89 -7.71 0.81
N ALA A 238 5.89 -8.11 1.61
CA ALA A 238 6.34 -9.51 1.70
C ALA A 238 5.22 -10.45 2.17
N LYS A 239 4.39 -10.03 3.13
CA LYS A 239 3.24 -10.82 3.58
C LYS A 239 2.21 -10.98 2.46
N GLN A 240 1.99 -9.94 1.66
CA GLN A 240 1.09 -10.00 0.51
C GLN A 240 1.60 -10.96 -0.56
N VAL A 241 2.91 -10.93 -0.85
CA VAL A 241 3.57 -11.88 -1.76
C VAL A 241 3.34 -13.33 -1.31
N ASP A 242 3.51 -13.62 -0.02
CA ASP A 242 3.27 -14.96 0.52
C ASP A 242 1.82 -15.41 0.36
N LEU A 243 0.85 -14.51 0.60
CA LEU A 243 -0.58 -14.83 0.44
C LEU A 243 -0.91 -15.13 -1.02
N PHE A 244 -0.40 -14.33 -1.94
CA PHE A 244 -0.60 -14.51 -3.38
C PHE A 244 0.01 -15.83 -3.87
N LYS A 245 1.29 -16.07 -3.53
CA LYS A 245 1.99 -17.33 -3.84
C LYS A 245 1.25 -18.56 -3.31
N ASN A 246 0.78 -18.51 -2.06
CA ASN A 246 0.05 -19.62 -1.45
C ASN A 246 -1.31 -19.87 -2.14
N LYS A 247 -1.97 -18.82 -2.63
CA LYS A 247 -3.22 -18.95 -3.38
C LYS A 247 -2.98 -19.62 -4.74
N ILE A 248 -1.94 -19.22 -5.47
CA ILE A 248 -1.52 -19.89 -6.73
C ILE A 248 -1.31 -21.39 -6.48
N ALA A 249 -0.48 -21.75 -5.50
CA ALA A 249 -0.17 -23.14 -5.20
C ALA A 249 -1.43 -23.98 -4.86
N ARG A 250 -2.40 -23.39 -4.16
CA ARG A 250 -3.69 -24.06 -3.85
C ARG A 250 -4.54 -24.28 -5.10
N LEU A 251 -4.59 -23.31 -6.00
CA LEU A 251 -5.32 -23.42 -7.27
C LEU A 251 -4.68 -24.48 -8.18
N GLU A 252 -3.35 -24.51 -8.27
CA GLU A 252 -2.62 -25.56 -8.99
C GLU A 252 -2.89 -26.96 -8.41
N SER A 253 -2.86 -27.07 -7.08
CA SER A 253 -3.23 -28.32 -6.38
C SER A 253 -4.69 -28.74 -6.63
N SER A 254 -5.54 -27.79 -7.01
CA SER A 254 -6.95 -28.02 -7.39
C SER A 254 -7.11 -28.32 -8.90
N GLY A 255 -6.01 -28.48 -9.64
CA GLY A 255 -6.01 -28.89 -11.05
C GLY A 255 -5.94 -27.74 -12.06
N TYR A 256 -5.74 -26.49 -11.63
CA TYR A 256 -5.53 -25.37 -12.53
C TYR A 256 -4.13 -25.43 -13.13
N SER A 257 -3.98 -25.10 -14.42
CA SER A 257 -2.67 -24.77 -14.99
C SER A 257 -2.11 -23.52 -14.32
N HIS A 258 -0.78 -23.42 -14.20
CA HIS A 258 -0.11 -22.27 -13.57
C HIS A 258 -0.64 -20.91 -14.04
N GLU A 259 -0.73 -20.67 -15.35
CA GLU A 259 -1.24 -19.40 -15.92
C GLU A 259 -2.66 -19.06 -15.43
N LYS A 260 -3.57 -20.04 -15.45
CA LYS A 260 -4.92 -19.87 -14.92
C LYS A 260 -4.93 -19.67 -13.41
N ALA A 261 -4.05 -20.35 -12.68
CA ALA A 261 -3.92 -20.21 -11.24
C ALA A 261 -3.42 -18.82 -10.84
N VAL A 262 -2.47 -18.24 -11.58
CA VAL A 262 -1.97 -16.87 -11.40
C VAL A 262 -3.11 -15.86 -11.63
N LYS A 263 -3.81 -15.98 -12.75
CA LYS A 263 -4.95 -15.09 -13.07
C LYS A 263 -6.09 -15.17 -12.05
N GLU A 264 -6.49 -16.38 -11.66
CA GLU A 264 -7.54 -16.63 -10.67
C GLU A 264 -7.09 -16.28 -9.24
N ALA A 265 -5.80 -16.30 -8.93
CA ALA A 265 -5.31 -15.83 -7.64
C ALA A 265 -5.54 -14.33 -7.50
N GLY A 266 -5.30 -13.54 -8.54
CA GLY A 266 -5.45 -12.08 -8.54
C GLY A 266 -6.88 -11.58 -8.35
N THR A 267 -7.89 -12.41 -8.65
CA THR A 267 -9.32 -12.07 -8.44
C THR A 267 -9.80 -12.35 -7.01
N VAL A 268 -9.05 -13.15 -6.24
CA VAL A 268 -9.43 -13.57 -4.88
C VAL A 268 -8.50 -12.99 -3.82
N VAL A 269 -7.23 -12.79 -4.15
CA VAL A 269 -6.23 -12.17 -3.29
C VAL A 269 -5.60 -11.06 -4.11
N ALA A 270 -5.73 -9.82 -3.64
CA ALA A 270 -5.11 -8.67 -4.27
C ALA A 270 -3.63 -8.95 -4.61
N VAL A 271 -3.23 -8.61 -5.82
CA VAL A 271 -1.85 -8.76 -6.28
C VAL A 271 -0.94 -7.92 -5.35
N PRO A 272 0.27 -8.39 -5.00
CA PRO A 272 1.21 -7.58 -4.22
C PRO A 272 1.39 -6.19 -4.84
N GLY A 273 1.25 -5.14 -4.02
CA GLY A 273 1.23 -3.75 -4.49
C GLY A 273 -0.17 -3.20 -4.76
N THR A 274 -1.22 -4.03 -4.78
CA THR A 274 -2.60 -3.58 -5.04
C THR A 274 -3.53 -3.78 -3.83
N SER A 275 -3.00 -4.25 -2.70
CA SER A 275 -3.77 -4.52 -1.49
C SER A 275 -3.84 -3.29 -0.60
N GLU A 276 -5.04 -2.79 -0.31
CA GLU A 276 -5.21 -1.63 0.59
C GLU A 276 -4.71 -1.90 2.03
N HIS A 277 -4.52 -3.16 2.44
CA HIS A 277 -3.87 -3.48 3.73
C HIS A 277 -2.43 -2.99 3.81
N GLN A 278 -1.78 -2.76 2.68
CA GLN A 278 -0.44 -2.18 2.64
C GLN A 278 -0.43 -0.69 3.00
N LEU A 279 -1.59 -0.03 3.04
CA LEU A 279 -1.72 1.37 3.48
C LEU A 279 -1.78 1.53 5.00
N GLY A 280 -2.03 0.45 5.75
CA GLY A 280 -2.30 0.53 7.19
C GLY A 280 -3.61 1.23 7.54
N LEU A 281 -4.53 1.36 6.57
CA LEU A 281 -5.82 2.04 6.71
C LEU A 281 -7.03 1.09 6.65
N THR A 282 -6.80 -0.22 6.57
CA THR A 282 -7.89 -1.20 6.41
C THR A 282 -7.87 -2.29 7.46
N VAL A 283 -9.06 -2.81 7.77
CA VAL A 283 -9.25 -4.02 8.56
C VAL A 283 -10.28 -4.92 7.91
N ASP A 284 -10.06 -6.23 8.00
CA ASP A 284 -11.13 -7.20 7.81
C ASP A 284 -11.68 -7.56 9.19
N PHE A 285 -12.99 -7.50 9.34
CA PHE A 285 -13.65 -7.90 10.58
C PHE A 285 -14.50 -9.17 10.42
N VAL A 286 -14.67 -9.85 11.54
CA VAL A 286 -15.58 -10.98 11.73
C VAL A 286 -16.41 -10.74 12.99
N THR A 287 -17.38 -11.60 13.23
CA THR A 287 -18.26 -11.51 14.39
C THR A 287 -18.06 -12.74 15.29
N PRO A 288 -18.52 -12.70 16.56
CA PRO A 288 -18.50 -13.88 17.41
C PRO A 288 -19.25 -15.07 16.81
N SER A 289 -20.35 -14.81 16.10
CA SER A 289 -21.23 -15.82 15.50
C SER A 289 -20.82 -16.22 14.07
N TYR A 290 -20.04 -15.40 13.37
CA TYR A 290 -19.68 -15.61 11.97
C TYR A 290 -18.22 -15.23 11.69
N LYS A 291 -17.36 -16.24 11.49
CA LYS A 291 -15.91 -16.10 11.33
C LYS A 291 -15.41 -16.26 9.90
N LYS A 292 -16.31 -16.40 8.93
CA LYS A 292 -15.96 -16.53 7.51
C LYS A 292 -15.97 -15.16 6.84
N LEU A 293 -15.04 -14.95 5.93
CA LEU A 293 -14.96 -13.78 5.06
C LEU A 293 -15.73 -14.11 3.77
N ASP A 294 -17.05 -14.15 3.88
CA ASP A 294 -17.98 -14.32 2.76
C ASP A 294 -19.27 -13.52 3.01
N GLU A 295 -20.17 -13.52 2.04
CA GLU A 295 -21.43 -12.75 2.05
C GLU A 295 -22.32 -13.06 3.26
N GLY A 296 -22.14 -14.20 3.92
CA GLY A 296 -22.95 -14.62 5.07
C GLY A 296 -22.84 -13.68 6.27
N ILE A 297 -21.74 -12.92 6.40
CA ILE A 297 -21.57 -11.93 7.48
C ILE A 297 -22.65 -10.86 7.46
N ARG A 298 -23.25 -10.56 6.29
CA ARG A 298 -24.33 -9.56 6.14
C ARG A 298 -25.58 -9.86 6.97
N ASN A 299 -25.78 -11.13 7.33
CA ASN A 299 -26.93 -11.58 8.13
C ASN A 299 -26.70 -11.40 9.64
N THR A 300 -25.54 -10.91 10.06
CA THR A 300 -25.22 -10.66 11.47
C THR A 300 -25.67 -9.27 11.88
N LYS A 301 -26.07 -9.12 13.15
CA LYS A 301 -26.39 -7.81 13.72
C LYS A 301 -25.15 -6.88 13.77
N GLU A 302 -23.96 -7.46 13.94
CA GLU A 302 -22.70 -6.73 13.95
C GLU A 302 -22.43 -6.07 12.58
N TYR A 303 -22.64 -6.80 11.48
CA TYR A 303 -22.51 -6.22 10.14
C TYR A 303 -23.52 -5.09 9.93
N GLN A 304 -24.78 -5.30 10.32
CA GLN A 304 -25.83 -4.27 10.16
C GLN A 304 -25.47 -2.99 10.91
N TRP A 305 -24.98 -3.11 12.15
CA TRP A 305 -24.49 -1.98 12.93
C TRP A 305 -23.30 -1.29 12.24
N VAL A 306 -22.34 -2.06 11.71
CA VAL A 306 -21.19 -1.51 10.97
C VAL A 306 -21.62 -0.78 9.71
N ASP A 307 -22.53 -1.35 8.90
CA ASP A 307 -23.04 -0.71 7.69
C ASP A 307 -23.76 0.62 8.01
N GLU A 308 -24.46 0.69 9.14
CA GLU A 308 -25.15 1.90 9.60
C GLU A 308 -24.20 2.96 10.16
N HIS A 309 -23.20 2.56 10.95
CA HIS A 309 -22.43 3.49 11.80
C HIS A 309 -20.95 3.68 11.41
N ALA A 310 -20.34 2.84 10.58
CA ALA A 310 -18.90 2.91 10.29
C ALA A 310 -18.44 4.29 9.81
N TRP A 311 -19.28 4.98 9.03
CA TRP A 311 -18.98 6.31 8.50
C TRP A 311 -18.81 7.38 9.59
N GLU A 312 -19.48 7.22 10.74
CA GLU A 312 -19.37 8.12 11.90
C GLU A 312 -17.96 8.12 12.50
N TYR A 313 -17.20 7.06 12.22
CA TYR A 313 -15.81 6.88 12.63
C TYR A 313 -14.83 7.08 11.48
N GLY A 314 -15.31 7.39 10.27
CA GLY A 314 -14.47 7.60 9.08
C GLY A 314 -14.12 6.33 8.32
N TYR A 315 -14.82 5.23 8.61
CA TYR A 315 -14.71 3.97 7.89
C TYR A 315 -15.83 3.81 6.87
N ILE A 316 -15.52 3.14 5.77
CA ILE A 316 -16.50 2.70 4.76
C ILE A 316 -16.39 1.18 4.58
N ILE A 317 -17.49 0.55 4.19
CA ILE A 317 -17.43 -0.78 3.57
C ILE A 317 -16.88 -0.58 2.16
N ARG A 318 -15.64 -1.00 1.93
CA ARG A 318 -14.85 -0.56 0.77
C ARG A 318 -15.31 -1.14 -0.56
N TYR A 319 -15.80 -2.38 -0.53
CA TYR A 319 -16.19 -3.15 -1.72
C TYR A 319 -17.66 -3.58 -1.63
N PRO A 320 -18.59 -2.63 -1.86
CA PRO A 320 -20.01 -2.95 -1.92
C PRO A 320 -20.35 -3.70 -3.22
N LYS A 321 -21.38 -4.54 -3.16
CA LYS A 321 -21.69 -5.52 -4.21
C LYS A 321 -22.01 -4.88 -5.57
N GLU A 322 -22.68 -3.75 -5.54
CA GLU A 322 -23.15 -3.01 -6.70
C GLU A 322 -22.05 -2.17 -7.37
N LYS A 323 -20.86 -2.08 -6.77
CA LYS A 323 -19.72 -1.29 -7.29
C LYS A 323 -18.54 -2.14 -7.76
N SER A 324 -18.67 -3.47 -7.77
CA SER A 324 -17.57 -4.36 -8.17
C SER A 324 -17.00 -4.11 -9.58
N GLU A 325 -17.82 -3.60 -10.50
CA GLU A 325 -17.36 -3.21 -11.85
C GLU A 325 -16.45 -1.97 -11.82
N ILE A 326 -16.61 -1.10 -10.82
CA ILE A 326 -15.82 0.13 -10.66
C ILE A 326 -14.60 -0.13 -9.78
N THR A 327 -14.77 -0.83 -8.65
CA THR A 327 -13.67 -1.11 -7.72
C THR A 327 -12.70 -2.16 -8.27
N GLY A 328 -13.14 -2.97 -9.23
CA GLY A 328 -12.41 -4.12 -9.74
C GLY A 328 -12.29 -5.29 -8.75
N ILE A 329 -12.97 -5.21 -7.60
CA ILE A 329 -12.94 -6.21 -6.53
C ILE A 329 -14.36 -6.69 -6.24
N ILE A 330 -14.50 -7.99 -5.99
CA ILE A 330 -15.78 -8.60 -5.63
C ILE A 330 -16.33 -7.99 -4.32
N SER A 331 -17.61 -8.22 -4.04
CA SER A 331 -18.24 -7.85 -2.78
C SER A 331 -17.47 -8.42 -1.58
N GLU A 332 -17.00 -7.53 -0.69
CA GLU A 332 -16.32 -7.89 0.56
C GLU A 332 -16.95 -7.14 1.75
N PRO A 333 -18.11 -7.59 2.26
CA PRO A 333 -18.80 -6.93 3.38
C PRO A 333 -17.99 -6.82 4.69
N TRP A 334 -16.90 -7.57 4.83
CA TRP A 334 -16.01 -7.53 5.99
C TRP A 334 -14.92 -6.46 5.89
N HIS A 335 -14.69 -5.87 4.70
CA HIS A 335 -13.53 -5.03 4.45
C HIS A 335 -13.83 -3.56 4.75
N LEU A 336 -13.27 -3.07 5.85
CA LEU A 336 -13.40 -1.68 6.27
C LEU A 336 -12.17 -0.88 5.88
N ARG A 337 -12.40 0.28 5.26
CA ARG A 337 -11.36 1.22 4.86
C ARG A 337 -11.55 2.57 5.55
N TYR A 338 -10.51 3.07 6.21
CA TYR A 338 -10.49 4.41 6.76
C TYR A 338 -10.22 5.44 5.65
N VAL A 339 -11.12 6.42 5.53
CA VAL A 339 -11.03 7.55 4.59
C VAL A 339 -11.19 8.90 5.29
N GLY A 340 -11.41 8.89 6.61
CA GLY A 340 -11.75 10.07 7.41
C GLY A 340 -13.25 10.38 7.41
N LYS A 341 -13.74 10.95 8.52
CA LYS A 341 -15.18 11.18 8.75
C LYS A 341 -15.88 11.99 7.65
N PRO A 342 -15.32 13.12 7.16
CA PRO A 342 -15.99 13.92 6.12
C PRO A 342 -16.17 13.15 4.80
N ALA A 343 -15.14 12.44 4.35
CA ALA A 343 -15.20 11.64 3.13
C ALA A 343 -16.15 10.45 3.28
N ALA A 344 -16.03 9.69 4.38
CA ALA A 344 -16.91 8.56 4.65
C ALA A 344 -18.39 8.96 4.69
N LYS A 345 -18.69 10.12 5.31
CA LYS A 345 -20.05 10.67 5.30
C LYS A 345 -20.53 10.97 3.88
N LEU A 346 -19.73 11.67 3.08
CA LEU A 346 -20.14 12.04 1.71
C LEU A 346 -20.35 10.79 0.84
N MET A 347 -19.45 9.81 0.97
CA MET A 347 -19.55 8.53 0.26
C MET A 347 -20.80 7.76 0.66
N LYS A 348 -21.15 7.74 1.96
CA LYS A 348 -22.40 7.12 2.44
C LYS A 348 -23.63 7.85 1.92
N ASP A 349 -23.68 9.18 2.05
CA ASP A 349 -24.83 10.00 1.66
C ASP A 349 -25.10 9.94 0.15
N GLN A 350 -24.05 9.82 -0.68
CA GLN A 350 -24.14 9.80 -2.14
C GLN A 350 -24.01 8.40 -2.75
N ASN A 351 -23.86 7.35 -1.92
CA ASN A 351 -23.65 5.97 -2.36
C ASN A 351 -22.48 5.82 -3.36
N LEU A 352 -21.32 6.39 -3.01
CA LEU A 352 -20.09 6.37 -3.82
C LEU A 352 -19.09 5.34 -3.29
N CYS A 353 -18.41 4.64 -4.20
CA CYS A 353 -17.14 3.99 -3.87
C CYS A 353 -15.97 5.01 -3.91
N LEU A 354 -14.78 4.60 -3.45
CA LEU A 354 -13.63 5.51 -3.34
C LEU A 354 -13.20 6.04 -4.73
N GLU A 355 -13.25 5.19 -5.75
CA GLU A 355 -12.93 5.54 -7.13
C GLU A 355 -13.85 6.63 -7.69
N GLU A 356 -15.16 6.55 -7.40
CA GLU A 356 -16.12 7.57 -7.79
C GLU A 356 -15.90 8.87 -6.99
N PHE A 357 -15.64 8.75 -5.68
CA PHE A 357 -15.34 9.90 -4.83
C PHE A 357 -14.08 10.66 -5.31
N LEU A 358 -13.07 9.95 -5.80
CA LEU A 358 -11.84 10.52 -6.36
C LEU A 358 -11.97 10.97 -7.81
N GLY A 359 -13.09 10.68 -8.48
CA GLY A 359 -13.32 11.05 -9.87
C GLY A 359 -12.54 10.21 -10.89
N VAL A 360 -11.98 9.07 -10.49
CA VAL A 360 -11.18 8.20 -11.38
C VAL A 360 -11.98 7.05 -11.99
N ALA A 361 -13.21 6.83 -11.53
CA ALA A 361 -14.11 5.78 -12.04
C ALA A 361 -14.49 5.94 -13.52
N TYR A 362 -14.45 7.16 -14.06
CA TYR A 362 -15.02 7.51 -15.37
C TYR A 362 -14.05 8.27 -16.28
N ASP A 363 -12.74 8.04 -16.17
CA ASP A 363 -11.71 8.79 -16.93
C ASP A 363 -11.86 8.75 -18.48
N GLY A 364 -12.79 7.95 -19.02
CA GLY A 364 -13.22 7.96 -20.44
C GLY A 364 -14.50 8.75 -20.78
N GLN A 365 -15.16 9.40 -19.80
CA GLN A 365 -16.39 10.20 -19.97
C GLN A 365 -16.19 11.65 -19.48
N ARG A 366 -15.08 12.31 -19.86
CA ARG A 366 -14.84 13.74 -19.57
C ARG A 366 -15.70 14.67 -20.44
N ASP A 367 -16.96 14.30 -20.62
CA ASP A 367 -17.97 14.97 -21.45
C ASP A 367 -19.09 15.44 -20.53
N GLY A 368 -18.77 16.32 -19.57
CA GLY A 368 -19.70 17.36 -19.17
C GLY A 368 -20.39 17.31 -17.81
N ILE A 369 -20.15 16.35 -16.91
CA ILE A 369 -20.72 16.42 -15.55
C ILE A 369 -19.71 15.94 -14.49
N SER A 370 -18.91 16.87 -13.96
CA SER A 370 -18.14 16.64 -12.74
C SER A 370 -19.08 16.57 -11.53
N HIS A 371 -19.38 15.38 -11.03
CA HIS A 371 -20.01 15.17 -9.73
C HIS A 371 -19.01 14.39 -8.86
N GLY A 372 -18.28 15.10 -8.00
CA GLY A 372 -17.39 14.49 -7.01
C GLY A 372 -16.11 15.28 -6.79
N ALA A 373 -16.14 16.16 -5.78
CA ALA A 373 -14.98 16.66 -5.04
C ALA A 373 -13.75 17.18 -5.82
N GLY A 374 -13.83 18.41 -6.33
CA GLY A 374 -12.66 19.29 -6.52
C GLY A 374 -11.97 19.71 -5.20
N TRP A 375 -11.99 18.85 -4.18
CA TRP A 375 -11.43 19.05 -2.84
C TRP A 375 -10.49 17.90 -2.49
N ALA A 376 -9.59 17.52 -3.40
CA ALA A 376 -8.45 16.68 -3.07
C ALA A 376 -7.35 17.52 -2.42
N ASN A 377 -7.67 18.24 -1.32
CA ASN A 377 -6.65 18.75 -0.41
C ASN A 377 -7.22 19.07 0.98
N THR A 378 -7.25 18.07 1.86
CA THR A 378 -7.23 18.30 3.30
C THR A 378 -6.33 17.27 3.97
N GLY A 379 -5.01 17.49 3.90
CA GLY A 379 -4.07 17.08 4.93
C GLY A 379 -3.38 15.73 4.75
N ARG A 380 -2.20 15.76 4.13
CA ARG A 380 -0.96 15.35 4.79
C ARG A 380 0.13 16.37 4.49
#